data_AF-A0A4Y3QR61-F1
#
_entry.id   AF-A0A4Y3QR61-F1
#
_cell.length_a   1.000
_cell.length_b   1.000
_cell.length_c   1.000
_cell.angle_alpha   90.00
_cell.angle_beta   90.00
_cell.angle_gamma   90.00
#
_symmetry.space_group_name_H-M   'P 1'
#
loop_
_entity.id
_entity.type
_entity.pdbx_description
1 polymer ?
#
loop_
_entity_poly.entity_id
_entity_poly.type
_entity_poly.pdbx_seq_one_letter_code
_entity_poly.pdbx_strand_id
1 'polypeptide(L)'
;MRVGFFPTSTIAGAAPLYRSPGTIPYSFERKTLDVANIKSQIKRNKTNEKARERNKAVKSELRTHVRRTKEAVVAGDKEAALKALATATKKLDKAVSKGVIHQNQAANRKSAIAKSVAAL
;
A
#
# COMPACT_ATOMS: atom_id res chain seq x y z
N MET A 1 -20.50 49.17 -25.41
CA MET A 1 -20.04 50.38 -26.12
C MET A 1 -19.04 51.08 -25.22
N ARG A 2 -17.75 51.13 -25.60
CA ARG A 2 -16.66 51.76 -24.84
C ARG A 2 -16.65 53.28 -25.11
N VAL A 3 -16.60 54.07 -24.05
CA VAL A 3 -16.26 55.51 -24.00
C VAL A 3 -15.57 55.70 -22.64
N GLY A 4 -14.44 56.39 -22.44
CA GLY A 4 -13.44 57.10 -23.24
C GLY A 4 -12.21 57.25 -22.32
N PHE A 5 -10.98 57.18 -22.85
CA PHE A 5 -10.10 58.31 -23.17
C PHE A 5 -9.22 58.81 -21.98
N PHE A 6 -7.92 58.91 -22.24
CA PHE A 6 -6.74 58.91 -21.35
C PHE A 6 -6.51 60.23 -20.56
N PRO A 7 -5.56 60.28 -19.59
CA PRO A 7 -4.23 60.75 -19.97
C PRO A 7 -3.05 59.98 -19.32
N THR A 8 -1.98 59.90 -20.11
CA THR A 8 -0.62 59.57 -19.71
C THR A 8 -0.05 60.67 -18.81
N SER A 9 0.29 60.35 -17.57
CA SER A 9 1.30 61.08 -16.81
C SER A 9 2.43 60.14 -16.44
N THR A 10 3.53 60.35 -17.15
CA THR A 10 4.88 60.02 -16.72
C THR A 10 5.08 60.50 -15.28
N ILE A 11 5.14 59.57 -14.33
CA ILE A 11 5.90 59.78 -13.10
C ILE A 11 7.09 58.85 -13.20
N ALA A 12 8.24 59.50 -13.38
CA ALA A 12 9.54 58.92 -13.33
C ALA A 12 9.77 58.19 -11.99
N GLY A 13 10.45 57.05 -12.07
CA GLY A 13 11.40 56.61 -11.05
C GLY A 13 10.83 56.32 -9.67
N ALA A 14 10.30 55.11 -9.49
CA ALA A 14 10.48 54.37 -8.24
C ALA A 14 10.45 52.88 -8.58
N ALA A 15 11.64 52.28 -8.72
CA ALA A 15 11.77 50.84 -8.89
C ALA A 15 11.04 50.14 -7.72
N PRO A 16 10.06 49.24 -7.96
CA PRO A 16 9.56 48.39 -6.91
C PRO A 16 10.75 47.55 -6.44
N LEU A 17 11.02 47.61 -5.13
CA LEU A 17 12.13 46.97 -4.44
C LEU A 17 12.18 45.46 -4.74
N TYR A 18 12.77 45.08 -5.88
CA TYR A 18 13.40 43.78 -6.04
C TYR A 18 14.65 43.81 -5.16
N ARG A 19 14.44 43.64 -3.85
CA ARG A 19 15.51 43.26 -2.94
C ARG A 19 16.02 41.93 -3.48
N SER A 20 17.17 41.98 -4.13
CA SER A 20 17.82 40.88 -4.83
C SER A 20 17.62 39.57 -4.06
N PRO A 21 17.30 38.44 -4.72
CA PRO A 21 17.39 37.14 -4.07
C PRO A 21 18.86 36.99 -3.67
N GLY A 22 19.13 37.29 -2.40
CA GLY A 22 20.45 37.14 -1.82
C GLY A 22 20.87 35.71 -2.12
N THR A 23 21.93 35.58 -2.91
CA THR A 23 22.79 34.41 -2.95
C THR A 23 22.93 33.91 -1.53
N ILE A 24 22.25 32.80 -1.19
CA ILE A 24 22.44 32.12 0.09
C ILE A 24 23.85 31.55 0.02
N PRO A 25 24.86 32.16 0.68
CA PRO A 25 26.22 31.66 0.64
C PRO A 25 26.35 30.74 1.84
N TYR A 26 25.87 29.51 1.73
CA TYR A 26 26.39 28.34 2.44
C TYR A 26 25.66 27.12 1.89
N SER A 27 26.42 26.10 1.54
CA SER A 27 25.98 24.75 1.18
C SER A 27 25.30 24.07 2.37
N PHE A 28 24.15 24.60 2.80
CA PHE A 28 23.29 23.92 3.73
C PHE A 28 22.50 22.91 2.92
N GLU A 29 23.10 21.73 2.71
CA GLU A 29 22.37 20.54 2.32
C GLU A 29 21.07 20.54 3.12
N ARG A 30 19.93 20.72 2.44
CA ARG A 30 18.64 20.47 3.09
C ARG A 30 18.62 18.98 3.36
N LYS A 31 19.19 18.59 4.50
CA LYS A 31 19.09 17.26 5.07
C LYS A 31 17.60 16.99 5.10
N THR A 32 17.15 16.19 4.15
CA THR A 32 15.78 15.71 4.10
C THR A 32 15.50 15.22 5.50
N LEU A 33 14.62 15.90 6.24
CA LEU A 33 14.26 15.46 7.58
C LEU A 33 13.51 14.15 7.38
N ASP A 34 14.29 13.07 7.37
CA ASP A 34 13.85 11.71 7.22
C ASP A 34 12.68 11.50 8.18
N VAL A 35 11.56 11.13 7.59
CA VAL A 35 10.26 11.05 8.26
C VAL A 35 10.34 10.31 9.60
N ALA A 36 9.66 10.87 10.62
CA ALA A 36 9.61 10.53 12.05
C ALA A 36 10.71 11.15 12.95
N ASN A 37 10.52 12.40 13.36
CA ASN A 37 11.37 13.10 14.31
C ASN A 37 11.08 12.71 15.79
N ILE A 38 9.90 12.15 16.08
CA ILE A 38 9.49 11.78 17.44
C ILE A 38 9.94 10.35 17.75
N LYS A 39 10.64 10.14 18.88
CA LYS A 39 11.16 8.83 19.32
C LYS A 39 10.10 7.70 19.29
N SER A 40 8.84 8.03 19.63
CA SER A 40 7.72 7.08 19.60
C SER A 40 7.35 6.65 18.17
N GLN A 41 7.42 7.56 17.19
CA GLN A 41 7.14 7.27 15.78
C GLN A 41 8.23 6.40 15.17
N ILE A 42 9.50 6.69 15.45
CA ILE A 42 10.64 5.85 15.01
C ILE A 42 10.45 4.41 15.51
N LYS A 43 10.06 4.23 16.77
CA LYS A 43 9.78 2.91 17.34
C LYS A 43 8.63 2.20 16.61
N ARG A 44 7.53 2.91 16.37
CA ARG A 44 6.36 2.36 15.65
C ARG A 44 6.71 1.95 14.23
N ASN A 45 7.49 2.76 13.50
CA ASN A 45 7.94 2.44 12.15
C ASN A 45 8.76 1.14 12.13
N LYS A 46 9.70 0.99 13.07
CA LYS A 46 10.50 -0.25 13.19
C LYS A 46 9.65 -1.48 13.51
N THR A 47 8.65 -1.36 14.39
CA THR A 47 7.76 -2.49 14.72
C THR A 47 6.81 -2.83 13.57
N ASN A 48 6.30 -1.80 12.89
CA ASN A 48 5.38 -1.95 11.77
C ASN A 48 6.07 -2.63 10.59
N GLU A 49 7.33 -2.28 10.29
CA GLU A 49 8.09 -2.91 9.21
C GLU A 49 8.26 -4.42 9.47
N LYS A 50 8.68 -4.80 10.69
CA LYS A 50 8.81 -6.21 11.08
C LYS A 50 7.48 -6.97 11.00
N ALA A 51 6.38 -6.33 11.37
CA ALA A 51 5.05 -6.94 11.24
C ALA A 51 4.62 -7.05 9.77
N ARG A 52 4.93 -6.03 8.95
CA ARG A 52 4.64 -5.98 7.52
C ARG A 52 5.32 -7.12 6.77
N GLU A 53 6.61 -7.35 7.01
CA GLU A 53 7.39 -8.42 6.39
C GLU A 53 6.78 -9.80 6.66
N ARG A 54 6.47 -10.11 7.93
CA ARG A 54 5.82 -11.38 8.31
C ARG A 54 4.45 -11.54 7.67
N ASN A 55 3.64 -10.48 7.72
CA ASN A 55 2.30 -10.49 7.13
C ASN A 55 2.36 -10.63 5.60
N LYS A 56 3.36 -10.05 4.95
CA LYS A 56 3.58 -10.17 3.50
C LYS A 56 3.87 -11.62 3.13
N ALA A 57 4.79 -12.28 3.83
CA ALA A 57 5.14 -13.69 3.59
C ALA A 57 3.91 -14.62 3.74
N VAL A 58 3.17 -14.49 4.84
CA VAL A 58 1.97 -15.29 5.08
C VAL A 58 0.90 -15.03 4.01
N LYS A 59 0.65 -13.76 3.64
CA LYS A 59 -0.33 -13.42 2.60
C LYS A 59 0.07 -13.96 1.22
N SER A 60 1.36 -13.95 0.87
CA SER A 60 1.84 -14.54 -0.38
C SER A 60 1.67 -16.05 -0.42
N GLU A 61 2.00 -16.76 0.67
CA GLU A 61 1.78 -18.20 0.76
C GLU A 61 0.30 -18.58 0.57
N LEU A 62 -0.60 -17.87 1.27
CA LEU A 62 -2.04 -18.11 1.16
C LEU A 62 -2.55 -17.94 -0.27
N ARG A 63 -2.09 -16.88 -0.96
CA ARG A 63 -2.46 -16.64 -2.37
C ARG A 63 -2.01 -17.79 -3.27
N THR A 64 -0.81 -18.31 -3.05
CA THR A 64 -0.28 -19.45 -3.80
C THR A 64 -1.09 -20.73 -3.57
N HIS A 65 -1.45 -21.05 -2.32
CA HIS A 65 -2.27 -22.23 -2.03
C HIS A 65 -3.67 -22.14 -2.65
N VAL A 66 -4.31 -20.98 -2.57
CA VAL A 66 -5.63 -20.75 -3.20
C VAL A 66 -5.53 -20.82 -4.73
N ARG A 67 -4.44 -20.32 -5.32
CA ARG A 67 -4.22 -20.43 -6.76
C ARG A 67 -4.03 -21.89 -7.20
N ARG A 68 -3.20 -22.66 -6.49
CA ARG A 68 -3.00 -24.09 -6.75
C ARG A 68 -4.30 -24.89 -6.68
N THR A 69 -5.18 -24.60 -5.71
CA THR A 69 -6.50 -25.25 -5.66
C THR A 69 -7.35 -24.93 -6.89
N LYS A 70 -7.30 -23.70 -7.40
CA LYS A 70 -8.04 -23.31 -8.61
C LYS A 70 -7.46 -23.95 -9.87
N GLU A 71 -6.13 -24.01 -9.98
CA GLU A 71 -5.44 -24.66 -11.10
C GLU A 71 -5.78 -26.17 -11.14
N ALA A 72 -5.76 -26.85 -10.00
CA ALA A 72 -6.18 -28.26 -9.91
C ALA A 72 -7.67 -28.46 -10.26
N VAL A 73 -8.52 -27.47 -9.94
CA VAL A 73 -9.93 -27.52 -10.32
C VAL A 73 -10.08 -27.38 -11.85
N VAL A 74 -9.34 -26.48 -12.49
CA VAL A 74 -9.37 -26.31 -13.95
C VAL A 74 -8.85 -27.56 -14.68
N ALA A 75 -7.87 -28.26 -14.09
CA ALA A 75 -7.35 -29.51 -14.65
C ALA A 75 -8.33 -30.71 -14.54
N GLY A 76 -9.36 -30.63 -13.69
CA GLY A 76 -10.37 -31.69 -13.54
C GLY A 76 -9.96 -32.83 -12.58
N ASP A 77 -8.82 -32.72 -11.90
CA ASP A 77 -8.30 -33.77 -11.00
C ASP A 77 -8.94 -33.71 -9.60
N LYS A 78 -9.98 -34.51 -9.36
CA LYS A 78 -10.74 -34.51 -8.10
C LYS A 78 -9.89 -34.84 -6.87
N GLU A 79 -9.00 -35.82 -6.95
CA GLU A 79 -8.14 -36.19 -5.82
C GLU A 79 -7.11 -35.11 -5.46
N ALA A 80 -6.51 -34.51 -6.48
CA ALA A 80 -5.54 -33.43 -6.30
C ALA A 80 -6.22 -32.18 -5.74
N ALA A 81 -7.43 -31.88 -6.20
CA ALA A 81 -8.24 -30.77 -5.70
C ALA A 81 -8.60 -30.94 -4.21
N LEU A 82 -9.00 -32.15 -3.78
CA LEU A 82 -9.31 -32.43 -2.37
C LEU A 82 -8.08 -32.30 -1.46
N LYS A 83 -6.93 -32.83 -1.88
CA LYS A 83 -5.66 -32.68 -1.14
C LYS A 83 -5.26 -31.21 -1.03
N ALA A 84 -5.34 -30.47 -2.14
CA ALA A 84 -5.02 -29.05 -2.17
C ALA A 84 -5.99 -28.24 -1.28
N LEU A 85 -7.29 -28.54 -1.29
CA LEU A 85 -8.29 -27.91 -0.44
C LEU A 85 -7.94 -28.11 1.04
N ALA A 86 -7.65 -29.33 1.47
CA ALA A 86 -7.29 -29.62 2.85
C ALA A 86 -6.07 -28.80 3.31
N THR A 87 -5.04 -28.68 2.47
CA THR A 87 -3.86 -27.86 2.79
C THR A 87 -4.19 -26.36 2.86
N ALA A 88 -5.01 -25.86 1.93
CA ALA A 88 -5.42 -24.46 1.89
C ALA A 88 -6.26 -24.08 3.11
N THR A 89 -7.21 -24.92 3.52
CA THR A 89 -8.03 -24.72 4.72
C THR A 89 -7.17 -24.65 5.98
N LYS A 90 -6.25 -25.62 6.17
CA LYS A 90 -5.33 -25.63 7.33
C LYS A 90 -4.47 -24.37 7.38
N LYS A 91 -3.97 -23.88 6.24
CA LYS A 91 -3.15 -22.67 6.16
C LYS A 91 -3.98 -21.40 6.46
N LEU A 92 -5.22 -21.33 5.98
CA LEU A 92 -6.14 -20.23 6.29
C LEU A 92 -6.43 -20.15 7.78
N ASP A 93 -6.68 -21.28 8.45
CA ASP A 93 -6.93 -21.32 9.89
C ASP A 93 -5.72 -20.88 10.71
N LYS A 94 -4.52 -21.35 10.34
CA LYS A 94 -3.27 -20.88 10.96
C LYS A 94 -3.09 -19.38 10.82
N ALA A 95 -3.47 -18.79 9.69
CA ALA A 95 -3.36 -17.35 9.46
C ALA A 95 -4.37 -16.54 10.31
N VAL A 96 -5.54 -17.11 10.62
CA VAL A 96 -6.50 -16.52 11.58
C VAL A 96 -5.91 -16.56 12.99
N SER A 97 -5.38 -17.70 13.43
CA SER A 97 -4.76 -17.82 14.77
C SER A 97 -3.56 -16.90 14.96
N LYS A 98 -2.84 -16.56 13.89
CA LYS A 98 -1.73 -15.58 13.90
C LYS A 98 -2.19 -14.13 13.74
N GLY A 99 -3.49 -13.87 13.59
CA GLY A 99 -4.06 -12.53 13.45
C GLY A 99 -3.73 -11.83 12.13
N VAL A 100 -3.29 -12.57 11.10
CA VAL A 100 -2.89 -11.99 9.80
C VAL A 100 -4.10 -11.71 8.92
N ILE A 101 -5.15 -12.54 9.05
CA ILE A 101 -6.44 -12.39 8.35
C ILE A 101 -7.58 -12.50 9.36
N HIS A 102 -8.67 -11.77 9.11
CA HIS A 102 -9.88 -11.84 9.93
C HIS A 102 -10.64 -13.16 9.68
N GLN A 103 -11.35 -13.65 10.69
CA GLN A 103 -12.12 -14.90 10.63
C GLN A 103 -13.12 -14.94 9.46
N ASN A 104 -13.84 -13.83 9.22
CA ASN A 104 -14.79 -13.74 8.10
C ASN A 104 -14.08 -13.78 6.74
N GLN A 105 -12.88 -13.20 6.65
CA GLN A 105 -12.10 -13.27 5.42
C GLN A 105 -11.62 -14.69 5.14
N ALA A 106 -11.24 -15.44 6.18
CA ALA A 106 -10.91 -16.85 6.05
C ALA A 106 -12.15 -17.68 5.64
N ALA A 107 -13.29 -17.46 6.29
CA ALA A 107 -14.55 -18.15 5.98
C ALA A 107 -14.99 -17.93 4.52
N ASN A 108 -14.97 -16.68 4.04
CA ASN A 108 -15.31 -16.35 2.65
C ASN A 108 -14.39 -17.08 1.66
N ARG A 109 -13.08 -17.12 1.94
CA ARG A 109 -12.11 -17.82 1.09
C ARG A 109 -12.32 -19.34 1.10
N LYS A 110 -12.57 -19.94 2.26
CA LYS A 110 -12.91 -21.37 2.38
C LYS A 110 -14.17 -21.73 1.61
N SER A 111 -15.21 -20.91 1.72
CA SER A 111 -16.46 -21.11 0.98
C SER A 111 -16.23 -21.06 -0.53
N ALA A 112 -15.46 -20.08 -1.02
CA ALA A 112 -15.17 -19.93 -2.44
C ALA A 112 -14.42 -21.14 -3.02
N ILE A 113 -13.37 -21.63 -2.35
CA ILE A 113 -12.62 -22.81 -2.82
C ILE A 113 -13.47 -24.09 -2.73
N ALA A 114 -14.26 -24.26 -1.66
CA ALA A 114 -15.11 -25.43 -1.50
C ALA A 114 -16.19 -25.51 -2.60
N LYS A 115 -16.83 -24.38 -2.93
CA LYS A 115 -17.78 -24.29 -4.04
C LYS A 115 -17.14 -24.65 -5.38
N SER A 116 -15.90 -24.20 -5.60
CA SER A 116 -15.17 -24.49 -6.85
C SER A 116 -14.84 -25.97 -6.99
N VAL A 117 -14.48 -26.64 -5.89
CA VAL A 117 -14.22 -28.09 -5.89
C VAL A 117 -15.51 -28.91 -5.99
N ALA A 118 -16.59 -28.47 -5.35
CA ALA A 118 -17.90 -29.14 -5.43
C ALA A 118 -18.57 -29.03 -6.81
N ALA A 119 -18.17 -28.05 -7.63
CA ALA A 119 -18.69 -27.86 -8.98
C ALA A 119 -18.03 -28.79 -10.03
N LEU A 120 -17.09 -29.67 -9.63
CA LEU A 120 -16.43 -30.68 -10.47
C LEU A 120 -17.00 -32.09 -10.28
#